data_AF-A0A2G2X9P1-F1
#
_entry.id   AF-A0A2G2X9P1-F1
#
_cell.length_a   1.000
_cell.length_b   1.000
_cell.length_c   1.000
_cell.angle_alpha   90.00
_cell.angle_beta   90.00
_cell.angle_gamma   90.00
#
_symmetry.space_group_name_H-M   'P 1'
#
loop_
_entity.id
_entity.type
_entity.pdbx_description
1 polymer ?
#
loop_
_entity_poly.entity_id
_entity_poly.type
_entity_poly.pdbx_seq_one_letter_code
_entity_poly.pdbx_strand_id
1 'polypeptide(L)'
;MELEQHINSSGNLDSTTSVTLKDGTKVTAPNSSRIAYEYEPRLMLLQEWNMFDSMLCSSYVATKMKTWSDNGIMKMQFLLGRMGFAREECKQKFQYMSIEIKRQMKDKFERFFPEFGLTDFYYRGFFLLHGYSSKVSAADVVYGVTALLESFVESDGSCASSQFGEAYP
;
A
#
# COMPACT_ATOMS: atom_id res chain seq x y z
N MET A 1 5.16 -13.33 -14.04
CA MET A 1 5.13 -12.97 -15.48
C MET A 1 3.80 -13.34 -16.14
N GLU A 2 3.21 -14.50 -15.86
CA GLU A 2 1.91 -14.92 -16.46
C GLU A 2 0.77 -13.94 -16.17
N LEU A 3 0.62 -13.46 -14.93
CA LEU A 3 -0.43 -12.49 -14.56
C LEU A 3 -0.28 -11.15 -15.28
N GLU A 4 0.95 -10.68 -15.52
CA GLU A 4 1.20 -9.45 -16.27
C GLU A 4 0.80 -9.59 -17.74
N GLN A 5 1.11 -10.74 -18.34
CA GLN A 5 0.67 -11.06 -19.70
C GLN A 5 -0.86 -11.11 -19.78
N HIS A 6 -1.51 -11.72 -18.79
CA HIS A 6 -2.97 -11.76 -18.72
C HIS A 6 -3.56 -10.35 -18.65
N ILE A 7 -3.06 -9.49 -17.76
CA ILE A 7 -3.51 -8.09 -17.64
C ILE A 7 -3.35 -7.34 -18.97
N ASN A 8 -2.22 -7.52 -19.65
CA ASN A 8 -1.97 -6.87 -20.94
C ASN A 8 -2.91 -7.40 -22.04
N SER A 9 -3.30 -8.68 -21.99
CA SER A 9 -4.22 -9.29 -22.96
C SER A 9 -5.70 -8.98 -22.70
N SER A 10 -6.10 -8.73 -21.46
CA SER A 10 -7.50 -8.61 -21.03
C SER A 10 -8.10 -7.21 -21.21
N GLY A 11 -7.54 -6.37 -22.10
CA GLY A 11 -8.13 -5.07 -22.43
C GLY A 11 -8.03 -4.03 -21.33
N ASN A 12 -6.96 -4.06 -20.53
CA ASN A 12 -6.61 -3.07 -19.51
C ASN A 12 -6.16 -1.72 -20.13
N LEU A 13 -6.99 -1.17 -21.01
CA LEU A 13 -6.74 0.05 -21.77
C LEU A 13 -7.01 1.27 -20.89
N ASP A 14 -6.19 2.32 -21.03
CA ASP A 14 -6.43 3.61 -20.39
C ASP A 14 -7.59 4.35 -21.09
N SER A 15 -8.81 3.82 -20.94
CA SER A 15 -10.02 4.39 -21.53
C SER A 15 -10.45 5.59 -20.71
N THR A 16 -9.83 6.73 -21.02
CA THR A 16 -10.16 8.01 -20.41
C THR A 16 -11.45 8.55 -21.05
N THR A 17 -12.55 8.59 -20.29
CA THR A 17 -13.81 9.15 -20.79
C THR A 17 -13.88 10.65 -20.46
N SER A 18 -14.17 11.51 -21.44
CA SER A 18 -14.44 12.91 -21.15
C SER A 18 -15.92 13.11 -20.80
N VAL A 19 -16.21 13.64 -19.61
CA VAL A 19 -17.55 14.06 -19.19
C VAL A 19 -17.64 15.58 -19.32
N THR A 20 -18.64 16.07 -20.05
CA THR A 20 -18.91 17.51 -20.13
C THR A 20 -19.86 17.89 -19.00
N LEU A 21 -19.42 18.77 -18.11
CA LEU A 21 -20.22 19.32 -17.03
C LEU A 21 -21.26 20.33 -17.56
N LYS A 22 -22.24 20.70 -16.72
CA LYS A 22 -23.34 21.60 -17.09
C LYS A 22 -22.88 23.01 -17.49
N ASP A 23 -21.68 23.41 -17.08
CA ASP A 23 -21.02 24.68 -17.39
C ASP A 23 -20.20 24.63 -18.70
N GLY A 24 -20.17 23.49 -19.40
CA GLY A 24 -19.37 23.28 -20.60
C GLY A 24 -17.92 22.82 -20.34
N THR A 25 -17.51 22.70 -19.08
CA THR A 25 -16.17 22.21 -18.71
C THR A 25 -16.06 20.72 -19.03
N LYS A 26 -15.10 20.35 -19.89
CA LYS A 26 -14.78 18.95 -20.16
C LYS A 26 -13.84 18.42 -19.07
N VAL A 27 -14.34 17.54 -18.23
CA VAL A 27 -13.56 16.86 -17.21
C VAL A 27 -13.23 15.45 -17.67
N THR A 28 -11.99 15.06 -17.44
CA THR A 28 -11.50 13.72 -17.73
C THR A 28 -11.89 12.78 -16.60
N ALA A 29 -12.81 11.85 -16.83
CA ALA A 29 -13.31 10.87 -15.87
C ALA A 29 -12.91 9.43 -16.24
N PRO A 30 -12.17 8.71 -15.38
CA PRO A 30 -11.95 7.28 -15.55
C PRO A 30 -13.24 6.55 -15.19
N ASN A 31 -13.92 5.99 -16.19
CA ASN A 31 -15.18 5.26 -15.98
C ASN A 31 -14.95 3.77 -15.64
N SER A 32 -13.73 3.28 -15.75
CA SER A 32 -13.37 1.88 -15.55
C SER A 32 -12.27 1.72 -14.51
N SER A 33 -12.40 0.68 -13.68
CA SER A 33 -11.29 0.21 -12.85
C SER A 33 -10.23 -0.43 -13.73
N ARG A 34 -8.96 -0.21 -13.43
CA ARG A 34 -7.84 -0.82 -14.15
C ARG A 34 -6.82 -1.44 -13.20
N ILE A 35 -6.14 -2.50 -13.63
CA ILE A 35 -5.12 -3.17 -12.83
C ILE A 35 -3.75 -2.69 -13.29
N ALA A 36 -2.96 -2.11 -12.41
CA ALA A 36 -1.56 -1.75 -12.68
C ALA A 36 -0.62 -2.73 -11.99
N TYR A 37 0.56 -2.96 -12.56
CA TYR A 37 1.64 -3.67 -11.89
C TYR A 37 2.83 -2.75 -11.72
N GLU A 38 3.37 -2.67 -10.51
CA GLU A 38 4.49 -1.80 -10.17
C GLU A 38 5.35 -2.48 -9.10
N TYR A 39 6.54 -1.93 -8.84
CA TYR A 39 7.32 -2.37 -7.69
C TYR A 39 6.77 -1.71 -6.43
N GLU A 40 6.37 -2.51 -5.45
CA GLU A 40 5.82 -2.03 -4.18
C GLU A 40 6.72 -2.43 -3.00
N PRO A 41 6.78 -1.60 -1.95
CA PRO A 41 7.59 -1.91 -0.79
C PRO A 41 6.94 -3.02 0.05
N ARG A 42 7.76 -3.87 0.69
CA ARG A 42 7.32 -4.90 1.65
C ARG A 42 6.88 -4.28 2.98
N LEU A 43 5.85 -3.44 2.94
CA LEU A 43 5.26 -2.75 4.08
C LEU A 43 3.78 -3.11 4.21
N MET A 44 3.31 -3.17 5.45
CA MET A 44 1.92 -3.52 5.74
C MET A 44 1.04 -2.27 5.61
N LEU A 45 -0.02 -2.33 4.80
CA LEU A 45 -1.06 -1.30 4.70
C LEU A 45 -0.54 0.11 4.39
N LEU A 46 0.53 0.22 3.60
CA LEU A 46 1.19 1.52 3.36
C LEU A 46 0.23 2.55 2.75
N GLN A 47 -0.71 2.14 1.89
CA GLN A 47 -1.64 3.08 1.28
C GLN A 47 -2.68 3.63 2.26
N GLU A 48 -2.92 2.94 3.38
CA GLU A 48 -3.95 3.30 4.37
C GLU A 48 -3.38 3.89 5.66
N TRP A 49 -2.13 3.53 5.99
CA TRP A 49 -1.46 3.90 7.23
C TRP A 49 -0.37 4.96 7.02
N ASN A 50 0.32 5.32 8.10
CA ASN A 50 1.56 6.10 8.00
C ASN A 50 2.77 5.16 7.81
N MET A 51 3.82 5.71 7.21
CA MET A 51 5.01 4.93 6.85
C MET A 51 5.69 4.29 8.07
N PHE A 52 5.71 4.98 9.21
CA PHE A 52 6.35 4.49 10.43
C PHE A 52 5.65 3.22 10.98
N ASP A 53 4.32 3.26 11.10
CA ASP A 53 3.54 2.14 11.61
C ASP A 53 3.53 0.98 10.60
N SER A 54 3.47 1.26 9.30
CA SER A 54 3.61 0.25 8.25
C SER A 54 4.95 -0.48 8.29
N MET A 55 6.04 0.21 8.65
CA MET A 55 7.35 -0.41 8.89
C MET A 55 7.37 -1.22 10.19
N LEU A 56 6.76 -0.72 11.25
CA LEU A 56 6.71 -1.39 12.54
C LEU A 56 5.95 -2.72 12.46
N CYS A 57 4.83 -2.74 11.75
CA CYS A 57 3.95 -3.91 11.61
C CYS A 57 4.35 -4.85 10.46
N SER A 58 5.21 -4.42 9.54
CA SER A 58 5.73 -5.31 8.49
C SER A 58 6.61 -6.40 9.10
N SER A 59 6.23 -7.66 8.91
CA SER A 59 7.02 -8.82 9.37
C SER A 59 8.45 -8.80 8.82
N TYR A 60 8.65 -8.33 7.58
CA TYR A 60 9.97 -8.21 6.96
C TYR A 60 10.87 -7.22 7.71
N VAL A 61 10.36 -6.02 7.97
CA VAL A 61 11.15 -4.97 8.65
C VAL A 61 11.32 -5.30 10.13
N ALA A 62 10.24 -5.75 10.78
CA ALA A 62 10.24 -6.05 12.20
C ALA A 62 11.29 -7.10 12.57
N THR A 63 11.39 -8.17 11.77
CA THR A 63 12.36 -9.25 11.98
C THR A 63 13.81 -8.81 11.73
N LYS A 64 14.07 -8.03 10.69
CA LYS A 64 15.43 -7.56 10.34
C LYS A 64 15.95 -6.49 11.29
N MET A 65 15.10 -5.56 11.69
CA MET A 65 15.48 -4.41 12.53
C MET A 65 15.24 -4.64 14.03
N LYS A 66 14.60 -5.76 14.40
CA LYS A 66 14.26 -6.12 15.78
C LYS A 66 13.37 -5.09 16.48
N THR A 67 12.32 -4.66 15.80
CA THR A 67 11.47 -3.53 16.22
C THR A 67 10.58 -3.83 17.44
N TRP A 68 10.56 -5.07 17.94
CA TRP A 68 9.98 -5.39 19.25
C TRP A 68 10.81 -4.87 20.44
N SER A 69 12.02 -4.37 20.19
CA SER A 69 12.89 -3.77 21.19
C SER A 69 13.02 -2.27 20.98
N ASP A 70 13.16 -1.51 22.07
CA ASP A 70 13.38 -0.06 22.00
C ASP A 70 14.59 0.30 21.13
N ASN A 71 15.67 -0.47 21.21
CA ASN A 71 16.84 -0.29 20.38
C ASN A 71 16.53 -0.48 18.88
N GLY A 72 15.71 -1.47 18.53
CA GLY A 72 15.28 -1.68 17.15
C GLY A 72 14.41 -0.53 16.62
N ILE A 73 13.49 -0.04 17.46
CA ILE A 73 12.66 1.14 17.14
C ILE A 73 13.55 2.38 16.92
N MET A 74 14.52 2.62 17.81
CA MET A 74 15.45 3.75 17.69
C MET A 74 16.34 3.64 16.45
N LYS A 75 16.81 2.43 16.11
CA LYS A 75 17.55 2.19 14.85
C LYS A 75 16.72 2.49 13.62
N MET A 76 15.44 2.10 13.62
CA MET A 76 14.53 2.41 12.52
C MET A 76 14.29 3.92 12.41
N GLN A 77 14.04 4.62 13.51
CA GLN A 77 13.91 6.09 13.51
C GLN A 77 15.19 6.78 13.03
N PHE A 78 16.35 6.31 13.47
CA PHE A 78 17.65 6.82 13.03
C PHE A 78 17.85 6.63 11.53
N LEU A 79 17.47 5.46 10.99
CA LEU A 79 17.55 5.17 9.55
C LEU A 79 16.67 6.13 8.73
N LEU A 80 15.44 6.38 9.17
CA LEU A 80 14.54 7.34 8.52
C LEU A 80 15.10 8.78 8.58
N GLY A 81 15.67 9.17 9.73
CA GLY A 81 16.35 10.45 9.87
C GLY A 81 17.58 10.58 8.95
N ARG A 82 18.37 9.51 8.83
CA ARG A 82 19.56 9.48 7.94
C ARG A 82 19.20 9.62 6.47
N MET A 83 18.01 9.18 6.06
CA MET A 83 17.50 9.40 4.69
C MET A 83 17.05 10.83 4.44
N GLY A 84 16.78 11.60 5.51
CA GLY A 84 16.26 12.96 5.46
C GLY A 84 14.73 13.02 5.55
N PHE A 85 14.06 11.95 5.99
CA PHE A 85 12.62 11.99 6.19
C PHE A 85 12.28 12.60 7.55
N ALA A 86 11.48 13.67 7.52
CA ALA A 86 10.99 14.30 8.74
C ALA A 86 10.10 13.33 9.52
N ARG A 87 10.22 13.36 10.85
CA ARG A 87 9.42 12.49 11.73
C ARG A 87 7.92 12.70 11.57
N GLU A 88 7.51 13.95 11.35
CA GLU A 88 6.11 14.33 11.13
C GLU A 88 5.57 13.69 9.85
N GLU A 89 6.31 13.78 8.74
CA GLU A 89 5.95 13.13 7.47
C GLU A 89 5.86 11.61 7.63
N CYS A 90 6.79 10.97 8.36
CA CYS A 90 6.76 9.52 8.59
C CYS A 90 5.54 9.06 9.40
N LYS A 91 4.99 9.94 10.24
CA LYS A 91 3.80 9.67 11.08
C LYS A 91 2.49 10.17 10.46
N GLN A 92 2.56 10.97 9.41
CA GLN A 92 1.42 11.38 8.62
C GLN A 92 0.92 10.21 7.76
N LYS A 93 -0.40 10.12 7.55
CA LYS A 93 -0.95 9.11 6.63
C LYS A 93 -0.26 9.24 5.28
N PHE A 94 0.14 8.11 4.71
CA PHE A 94 0.91 8.07 3.47
C PHE A 94 0.20 8.82 2.35
N GLN A 95 -1.13 8.74 2.26
CA GLN A 95 -1.92 9.50 1.27
C GLN A 95 -1.63 11.00 1.29
N TYR A 96 -1.43 11.58 2.46
CA TYR A 96 -1.18 13.01 2.64
C TYR A 96 0.29 13.40 2.62
N MET A 97 1.22 12.45 2.72
CA MET A 97 2.66 12.73 2.68
C MET A 97 3.04 13.47 1.39
N SER A 98 4.01 14.39 1.48
CA SER A 98 4.44 15.20 0.35
C SER A 98 4.88 14.37 -0.85
N ILE A 99 4.51 14.82 -2.06
CA ILE A 99 4.81 14.13 -3.32
C ILE A 99 6.33 13.99 -3.53
N GLU A 100 7.09 15.00 -3.13
CA GLU A 100 8.55 14.98 -3.24
C GLU A 100 9.17 13.85 -2.41
N ILE A 101 8.71 13.66 -1.17
CA ILE A 101 9.18 12.57 -0.30
C ILE A 101 8.82 11.22 -0.91
N LYS A 102 7.57 11.04 -1.37
CA LYS A 102 7.14 9.81 -2.04
C LYS A 102 8.00 9.49 -3.27
N ARG A 103 8.36 10.50 -4.06
CA ARG A 103 9.21 10.35 -5.26
C ARG A 103 10.62 9.90 -4.89
N GLN A 104 11.20 10.48 -3.84
CA GLN A 104 12.56 10.13 -3.39
C GLN A 104 12.60 8.84 -2.57
N MET A 105 11.46 8.36 -2.08
CA MET A 105 11.38 7.24 -1.13
C MET A 105 12.06 5.99 -1.66
N LYS A 106 11.78 5.63 -2.92
CA LYS A 106 12.35 4.43 -3.55
C LYS A 106 13.88 4.50 -3.62
N ASP A 107 14.41 5.57 -4.18
CA ASP A 107 15.86 5.75 -4.34
C ASP A 107 16.58 5.76 -2.98
N LYS A 108 15.98 6.39 -1.97
CA LYS A 108 16.52 6.44 -0.60
C LYS A 108 16.50 5.06 0.05
N PHE A 109 15.43 4.31 -0.09
CA PHE A 109 15.35 2.96 0.45
C PHE A 109 16.38 2.06 -0.22
N GLU A 110 16.44 2.01 -1.54
CA GLU A 110 17.41 1.19 -2.28
C GLU A 110 18.87 1.54 -1.92
N ARG A 111 19.16 2.80 -1.64
CA ARG A 111 20.50 3.25 -1.24
C ARG A 111 20.90 2.85 0.18
N PHE A 112 20.00 3.04 1.17
CA PHE A 112 20.37 2.96 2.59
C PHE A 112 19.94 1.65 3.26
N PHE A 113 18.87 1.01 2.82
CA PHE A 113 18.35 -0.22 3.43
C PHE A 113 19.30 -1.44 3.35
N PRO A 114 20.11 -1.63 2.29
CA PRO A 114 21.08 -2.72 2.27
C PRO A 114 22.09 -2.70 3.43
N GLU A 115 22.48 -1.50 3.91
CA GLU A 115 23.38 -1.35 5.07
C GLU A 115 22.80 -1.92 6.37
N PHE A 116 21.46 -2.07 6.43
CA PHE A 116 20.73 -2.58 7.59
C PHE A 116 20.17 -4.00 7.36
N GLY A 117 20.61 -4.69 6.30
CA GLY A 117 20.18 -6.04 5.97
C GLY A 117 18.78 -6.14 5.34
N LEU A 118 18.22 -5.01 4.92
CA LEU A 118 16.94 -4.89 4.21
C LEU A 118 17.22 -4.88 2.68
N THR A 119 17.69 -6.01 2.14
CA THR A 119 18.17 -6.09 0.74
C THR A 119 17.06 -6.30 -0.29
N ASP A 120 16.04 -7.09 0.02
CA ASP A 120 14.91 -7.39 -0.87
C ASP A 120 13.66 -6.64 -0.42
N PHE A 121 13.71 -5.31 -0.44
CA PHE A 121 12.64 -4.48 0.12
C PHE A 121 11.48 -4.23 -0.86
N TYR A 122 11.73 -4.27 -2.16
CA TYR A 122 10.72 -4.05 -3.19
C TYR A 122 10.41 -5.34 -3.92
N TYR A 123 9.13 -5.62 -4.14
CA TYR A 123 8.67 -6.76 -4.90
C TYR A 123 7.70 -6.33 -5.99
N ARG A 124 7.51 -7.19 -6.99
CA ARG A 124 6.55 -6.96 -8.07
C ARG A 124 5.14 -7.17 -7.53
N GLY A 125 4.37 -6.08 -7.43
CA GLY A 125 3.02 -6.04 -6.89
C GLY A 125 1.97 -5.63 -7.92
N PHE A 126 0.71 -5.80 -7.55
CA PHE A 126 -0.45 -5.44 -8.36
C PHE A 126 -1.34 -4.48 -7.60
N PHE A 127 -1.96 -3.57 -8.33
CA PHE A 127 -2.79 -2.52 -7.77
C PHE A 127 -4.06 -2.33 -8.58
N LEU A 128 -5.16 -2.13 -7.88
CA LEU A 128 -6.41 -1.67 -8.48
C LEU A 128 -6.45 -0.14 -8.44
N LEU A 129 -6.64 0.45 -9.60
CA LEU A 129 -6.89 1.88 -9.77
C LEU A 129 -8.38 2.04 -10.09
N HIS A 130 -9.11 2.69 -9.19
CA HIS A 130 -10.55 2.84 -9.30
C HIS A 130 -10.94 4.32 -9.40
N GLY A 131 -11.29 4.79 -10.59
CA GLY A 131 -11.72 6.17 -10.81
C GLY A 131 -10.68 7.18 -10.33
N TYR A 132 -11.13 8.17 -9.55
CA TYR A 132 -10.26 9.14 -8.86
C TYR A 132 -9.88 8.73 -7.43
N SER A 133 -10.26 7.52 -7.00
CA SER A 133 -9.99 7.04 -5.66
C SER A 133 -8.51 6.69 -5.47
N SER A 134 -8.13 6.50 -4.20
CA SER A 134 -6.83 5.98 -3.82
C SER A 134 -6.57 4.62 -4.48
N LYS A 135 -5.30 4.40 -4.84
CA LYS A 135 -4.78 3.15 -5.37
C LYS A 135 -4.84 2.07 -4.28
N VAL A 136 -5.39 0.91 -4.60
CA VAL A 136 -5.53 -0.21 -3.66
C VAL A 136 -4.52 -1.30 -4.02
N SER A 137 -3.65 -1.69 -3.08
CA SER A 137 -2.72 -2.81 -3.28
C SER A 137 -3.42 -4.15 -3.13
N ALA A 138 -3.06 -5.12 -3.98
CA ALA A 138 -3.52 -6.49 -3.83
C ALA A 138 -3.13 -7.08 -2.46
N ALA A 139 -1.94 -6.75 -1.93
CA ALA A 139 -1.51 -7.22 -0.61
C ALA A 139 -2.38 -6.62 0.51
N ASP A 140 -2.71 -5.33 0.41
CA ASP A 140 -3.57 -4.65 1.38
C ASP A 140 -4.99 -5.23 1.38
N VAL A 141 -5.53 -5.60 0.22
CA VAL A 141 -6.83 -6.31 0.12
C VAL A 141 -6.78 -7.66 0.82
N VAL A 142 -5.70 -8.42 0.64
CA VAL A 142 -5.54 -9.71 1.33
C VAL A 142 -5.55 -9.51 2.84
N TYR A 143 -4.81 -8.54 3.36
CA TYR A 143 -4.85 -8.23 4.80
C TYR A 143 -6.25 -7.83 5.28
N GLY A 144 -6.99 -7.03 4.50
CA GLY A 144 -8.36 -6.64 4.83
C GLY A 144 -9.32 -7.82 4.84
N VAL A 145 -9.30 -8.66 3.80
CA VAL A 145 -10.14 -9.86 3.69
C VAL A 145 -9.80 -10.86 4.81
N THR A 146 -8.53 -11.11 5.09
CA THR A 146 -8.10 -11.96 6.20
C THR A 146 -8.59 -11.41 7.53
N ALA A 147 -8.43 -10.11 7.78
CA ALA A 147 -8.93 -9.48 9.00
C ALA A 147 -10.45 -9.63 9.14
N LEU A 148 -11.23 -9.46 8.06
CA LEU A 148 -12.69 -9.66 8.09
C LEU A 148 -13.05 -11.11 8.43
N LEU A 149 -12.38 -12.07 7.82
CA LEU A 149 -12.59 -13.50 8.07
C LEU A 149 -12.18 -13.92 9.50
N GLU A 150 -11.13 -13.30 10.05
CA GLU A 150 -10.62 -13.59 11.40
C GLU A 150 -11.31 -12.76 12.50
N SER A 151 -12.08 -11.73 12.13
CA SER A 151 -12.74 -10.79 13.06
C SER A 151 -13.95 -11.37 13.80
N PHE A 152 -14.07 -12.68 13.93
CA PHE A 152 -15.19 -13.30 14.64
C PHE A 152 -15.25 -12.76 16.08
N VAL A 153 -16.22 -11.89 16.32
CA VAL A 153 -16.54 -11.43 17.67
C VAL A 153 -17.44 -12.51 18.25
N GLU A 154 -16.97 -13.22 19.28
CA GLU A 154 -17.76 -14.23 20.02
C GLU A 154 -19.01 -13.64 20.72
N SER A 155 -19.34 -12.36 20.52
CA SER A 155 -20.25 -11.66 21.41
C SER A 155 -21.73 -11.73 21.07
N ASP A 156 -22.18 -12.27 19.93
CA ASP A 156 -23.62 -12.49 19.68
C ASP A 156 -23.88 -13.37 18.44
N GLY A 157 -23.68 -14.68 18.53
CA GLY A 157 -24.27 -15.68 17.60
C GLY A 157 -24.06 -15.49 16.08
N SER A 158 -23.22 -14.55 15.66
CA SER A 158 -22.94 -14.22 14.27
C SER A 158 -22.15 -15.37 13.67
N CYS A 159 -22.83 -16.15 12.84
CA CYS A 159 -22.26 -17.32 12.17
C CYS A 159 -21.16 -16.86 11.20
N ALA A 160 -20.03 -17.57 11.19
CA ALA A 160 -18.93 -17.37 10.24
C ALA A 160 -19.38 -17.28 8.76
N SER A 161 -20.56 -17.85 8.43
CA SER A 161 -21.17 -17.73 7.11
C SER A 161 -21.49 -16.30 6.69
N SER A 162 -21.87 -15.42 7.63
CA SER A 162 -22.26 -14.04 7.31
C SER A 162 -21.05 -13.18 6.95
N GLN A 163 -19.95 -13.34 7.69
CA GLN A 163 -18.67 -12.65 7.42
C GLN A 163 -18.01 -13.14 6.14
N PHE A 164 -18.15 -14.44 5.83
CA PHE A 164 -17.68 -14.99 4.55
C PHE A 164 -18.39 -14.34 3.34
N GLY A 165 -19.70 -14.10 3.43
CA GLY A 165 -20.46 -13.42 2.39
C GLY A 165 -20.10 -11.93 2.21
N GLU A 166 -19.67 -11.26 3.27
CA GLU A 166 -19.17 -9.87 3.19
C GLU A 166 -17.75 -9.80 2.62
N ALA A 167 -16.89 -10.77 2.96
CA ALA A 167 -15.52 -10.85 2.49
C ALA A 167 -15.40 -11.33 1.02
N TYR A 168 -16.39 -12.08 0.54
CA TYR A 168 -16.46 -12.65 -0.81
C TYR A 168 -17.75 -12.20 -1.53
N PRO A 169 -17.77 -10.96 -2.08
CA PRO A 169 -18.93 -10.42 -2.81
C PRO A 169 -19.14 -11.05 -4.19
#